data_AF-A0A562CER5-F1
#
_entry.id   AF-A0A562CER5-F1
#
_cell.length_a   1.000
_cell.length_b   1.000
_cell.length_c   1.000
_cell.angle_alpha   90.00
_cell.angle_beta   90.00
_cell.angle_gamma   90.00
#
_symmetry.space_group_name_H-M   'P 1'
#
loop_
_entity.id
_entity.type
_entity.pdbx_description
1 polymer ?
#
loop_
_entity_poly.entity_id
_entity_poly.type
_entity_poly.pdbx_seq_one_letter_code
_entity_poly.pdbx_strand_id
1 'polypeptide(L)'
;MSPSERQYLTELATEMSRLYGFARQMNEMDFAASLGGEFRGMQDAGWSTQITAADVRQELGTYLTKDSPLTTAEYRITLLLYCQLAEAGGVYESIKNVMGVITTVPYNLWPFKDLVRVRKQPAAIIGPNANKTFRDLANTAKASACRAWGSCWPMLFAMIYGTVSPMRTT
;
A
#
# COMPACT_ATOMS: atom_id res chain seq x y z
N MET A 1 -1.98 -17.97 13.12
CA MET A 1 -1.81 -17.89 11.65
C MET A 1 -2.25 -19.20 11.04
N SER A 2 -3.32 -19.16 10.24
CA SER A 2 -3.91 -20.32 9.60
C SER A 2 -2.99 -20.87 8.48
N PRO A 3 -3.16 -22.14 8.06
CA PRO A 3 -2.39 -22.72 6.96
C PRO A 3 -2.53 -21.95 5.65
N SER A 4 -3.73 -21.42 5.36
CA SER A 4 -4.01 -20.61 4.17
C SER A 4 -3.29 -19.25 4.20
N GLU A 5 -3.22 -18.60 5.37
CA GLU A 5 -2.45 -17.36 5.55
C GLU A 5 -0.95 -17.58 5.30
N ARG A 6 -0.38 -18.70 5.78
CA ARG A 6 1.02 -19.04 5.54
C ARG A 6 1.34 -19.25 4.06
N GLN A 7 0.49 -20.02 3.38
CA GLN A 7 0.64 -20.26 1.95
C GLN A 7 0.60 -18.95 1.17
N TYR A 8 -0.38 -18.10 1.48
CA TYR A 8 -0.52 -16.79 0.87
C TYR A 8 0.73 -15.92 1.04
N LEU A 9 1.24 -15.78 2.27
CA LEU A 9 2.43 -14.96 2.54
C LEU A 9 3.65 -15.49 1.78
N THR A 10 3.75 -16.80 1.62
CA THR A 10 4.84 -17.45 0.86
C THR A 10 4.73 -17.15 -0.63
N GLU A 11 3.54 -17.25 -1.21
CA GLU A 11 3.27 -16.92 -2.61
C GLU A 11 3.52 -15.42 -2.86
N LEU A 12 3.01 -14.55 -2.00
CA LEU A 12 3.22 -13.11 -2.07
C LEU A 12 4.72 -12.76 -2.00
N ALA A 13 5.45 -13.31 -1.02
CA ALA A 13 6.87 -13.07 -0.88
C ALA A 13 7.66 -13.54 -2.11
N THR A 14 7.28 -14.68 -2.70
CA THR A 14 7.90 -15.20 -3.93
C THR A 14 7.71 -14.23 -5.09
N GLU A 15 6.49 -13.73 -5.27
CA GLU A 15 6.14 -12.84 -6.38
C GLU A 15 6.71 -11.43 -6.21
N MET A 16 6.75 -10.92 -4.99
CA MET A 16 7.47 -9.69 -4.64
C MET A 16 8.97 -9.82 -4.93
N SER A 17 9.58 -10.96 -4.58
CA SER A 17 11.00 -11.22 -4.86
C SER A 17 11.28 -11.27 -6.35
N ARG A 18 10.40 -11.89 -7.14
CA ARG A 18 10.48 -11.91 -8.61
C ARG A 18 10.36 -10.50 -9.20
N LEU A 19 9.35 -9.74 -8.76
CA LEU A 19 9.13 -8.36 -9.19
C LEU A 19 10.37 -7.49 -8.92
N TYR A 20 10.91 -7.55 -7.70
CA TYR A 20 12.06 -6.72 -7.29
C TYR A 20 13.34 -7.16 -8.01
N GLY A 21 13.56 -8.47 -8.13
CA GLY A 21 14.70 -9.01 -8.87
C GLY A 21 14.69 -8.58 -10.34
N PHE A 22 13.51 -8.62 -10.97
CA PHE A 22 13.36 -8.22 -12.37
C PHE A 22 13.48 -6.70 -12.56
N ALA A 23 12.82 -5.90 -11.71
CA ALA A 23 12.92 -4.44 -11.74
C ALA A 23 14.37 -3.95 -11.59
N ARG A 24 15.13 -4.55 -10.67
CA ARG A 24 16.55 -4.25 -10.47
C ARG A 24 17.37 -4.52 -11.73
N GLN A 25 17.10 -5.62 -12.44
CA GLN A 25 17.80 -5.97 -13.69
C GLN A 25 17.46 -5.03 -14.85
N MET A 26 16.23 -4.50 -14.87
CA MET A 26 15.77 -3.59 -15.93
C MET A 26 16.39 -2.20 -15.81
N ASN A 27 16.37 -1.61 -14.61
CA ASN A 27 16.97 -0.31 -14.35
C ASN A 27 17.24 -0.16 -12.85
N GLU A 28 18.50 -0.33 -12.45
CA GLU A 28 18.91 -0.32 -11.04
C GLU A 28 18.71 1.06 -10.38
N MET A 29 18.83 2.15 -11.15
CA MET A 29 18.66 3.52 -10.62
C MET A 29 17.20 3.83 -10.32
N ASP A 30 16.30 3.58 -11.28
CA ASP A 30 14.86 3.78 -11.06
C ASP A 30 14.31 2.80 -10.03
N PHE A 31 14.85 1.58 -9.98
CA PHE A 31 14.55 0.63 -8.92
C PHE A 31 14.96 1.17 -7.55
N ALA A 32 16.21 1.65 -7.37
CA ALA A 32 16.65 2.23 -6.11
C ALA A 32 15.79 3.43 -5.69
N ALA A 33 15.45 4.31 -6.63
CA ALA A 33 14.56 5.44 -6.39
C ALA A 33 13.15 5.01 -5.96
N SER A 34 12.63 3.92 -6.55
CA SER A 34 11.31 3.36 -6.20
C SER A 34 11.23 2.80 -4.78
N LEU A 35 12.34 2.36 -4.19
CA LEU A 35 12.39 1.89 -2.80
C LEU A 35 12.38 3.04 -1.81
N GLY A 36 12.89 4.21 -2.19
CA GLY A 36 12.82 5.45 -1.42
C GLY A 36 11.48 6.15 -1.58
N GLY A 37 10.37 5.43 -1.40
CA GLY A 37 9.01 5.85 -1.76
C GLY A 37 8.49 7.16 -1.15
N GLU A 38 9.31 7.91 -0.42
CA GLU A 38 8.91 9.02 0.44
C GLU A 38 9.91 10.17 0.50
N PHE A 39 10.45 10.60 -0.64
CA PHE A 39 11.20 11.87 -0.69
C PHE A 39 10.29 13.12 -0.54
N ARG A 40 9.22 13.04 0.26
CA ARG A 40 8.28 14.14 0.54
C ARG A 40 8.49 14.69 1.95
N GLY A 41 9.59 15.44 2.14
CA GLY A 41 9.76 16.32 3.30
C GLY A 41 10.78 15.86 4.35
N MET A 42 10.68 16.47 5.54
CA MET A 42 11.62 16.37 6.66
C MET A 42 11.53 14.99 7.32
N GLN A 43 12.15 14.00 6.69
CA GLN A 43 12.34 12.67 7.25
C GLN A 43 13.60 12.70 8.13
N ASP A 44 13.48 12.21 9.36
CA ASP A 44 14.66 12.00 10.21
C ASP A 44 15.45 10.79 9.71
N ALA A 45 16.76 10.76 9.96
CA ALA A 45 17.61 9.68 9.49
C ALA A 45 17.16 8.34 10.11
N GLY A 46 16.86 7.35 9.26
CA GLY A 46 16.39 6.04 9.70
C GLY A 46 14.88 5.92 9.90
N TRP A 47 14.11 6.98 9.63
CA TRP A 47 12.65 6.96 9.64
C TRP A 47 12.08 6.62 8.26
N SER A 48 11.08 5.74 8.21
CA SER A 48 10.27 5.48 7.02
C SER A 48 8.80 5.28 7.42
N THR A 49 7.84 5.74 6.61
CA THR A 49 6.43 5.49 6.97
C THR A 49 6.09 4.02 6.85
N GLN A 50 6.85 3.21 6.11
CA GLN A 50 6.63 1.76 6.06
C GLN A 50 6.85 1.12 7.44
N ILE A 51 7.89 1.54 8.17
CA ILE A 51 8.14 1.11 9.55
C ILE A 51 7.00 1.61 10.44
N THR A 52 6.66 2.90 10.34
CA THR A 52 5.56 3.49 11.13
C THR A 52 4.23 2.79 10.87
N ALA A 53 3.93 2.42 9.63
CA ALA A 53 2.72 1.70 9.26
C ALA A 53 2.67 0.29 9.85
N ALA A 54 3.82 -0.40 9.91
CA ALA A 54 3.92 -1.70 10.55
C ALA A 54 3.65 -1.61 12.06
N ASP A 55 4.25 -0.62 12.73
CA ASP A 55 4.07 -0.36 14.16
C ASP A 55 2.61 0.02 14.47
N VAL A 56 2.05 0.98 13.73
CA VAL A 56 0.65 1.42 13.85
C VAL A 56 -0.32 0.26 13.61
N ARG A 57 -0.03 -0.63 12.64
CA ARG A 57 -0.85 -1.82 12.40
C ARG A 57 -0.83 -2.77 13.60
N GLN A 58 0.33 -2.99 14.21
CA GLN A 58 0.47 -3.84 15.39
C GLN A 58 -0.32 -3.25 16.58
N GLU A 59 -0.20 -1.95 16.81
CA GLU A 59 -0.94 -1.23 17.85
C GLU A 59 -2.45 -1.31 17.61
N LEU A 60 -2.91 -1.06 16.38
CA LEU A 60 -4.31 -1.15 15.99
C LEU A 60 -4.85 -2.58 16.23
N GLY A 61 -4.05 -3.60 15.90
CA GLY A 61 -4.39 -5.00 16.16
C GLY A 61 -4.71 -5.26 17.62
N THR A 62 -3.95 -4.66 18.55
CA THR A 62 -4.16 -4.81 20.00
C THR A 62 -5.53 -4.29 20.44
N TYR A 63 -6.02 -3.19 19.85
CA TYR A 63 -7.36 -2.67 20.13
C TYR A 63 -8.46 -3.48 19.44
N LEU A 64 -8.22 -3.98 18.23
CA LEU A 64 -9.20 -4.75 17.47
C LEU A 64 -9.43 -6.17 18.02
N THR A 65 -8.47 -6.74 18.73
CA THR A 65 -8.58 -8.07 19.35
C THR A 65 -9.09 -8.04 20.78
N LYS A 66 -9.51 -6.88 21.32
CA LYS A 66 -10.10 -6.81 22.66
C LYS A 66 -11.50 -7.43 22.67
N ASP A 67 -11.72 -8.35 23.60
CA ASP A 67 -13.03 -8.98 23.82
C ASP A 67 -14.03 -8.04 24.53
N SER A 68 -13.54 -6.98 25.17
CA SER A 68 -14.36 -5.96 25.84
C SER A 68 -14.69 -4.79 24.90
N PRO A 69 -15.88 -4.17 25.00
CA PRO A 69 -16.18 -2.93 24.29
C PRO A 69 -15.12 -1.85 24.56
N LEU A 70 -14.68 -1.17 23.51
CA LEU A 70 -13.75 -0.06 23.64
C LEU A 70 -14.41 1.12 24.35
N THR A 71 -13.67 1.75 25.25
CA THR A 71 -14.03 3.04 25.85
C THR A 71 -13.96 4.16 24.81
N THR A 72 -14.59 5.30 25.09
CA THR A 72 -14.54 6.47 24.20
C THR A 72 -13.12 6.97 23.93
N ALA A 73 -12.22 6.87 24.92
CA ALA A 73 -10.82 7.24 24.74
C ALA A 73 -10.11 6.29 23.76
N GLU A 74 -10.35 4.98 23.89
CA GLU A 74 -9.78 3.97 23.00
C GLU A 74 -10.31 4.10 21.58
N TYR A 75 -11.59 4.43 21.38
CA TYR A 75 -12.10 4.72 20.04
C TYR A 75 -11.37 5.89 19.36
N ARG A 76 -11.04 6.94 20.11
CA ARG A 76 -10.27 8.08 19.57
C ARG A 76 -8.85 7.65 19.18
N ILE A 77 -8.21 6.81 19.99
CA ILE A 77 -6.89 6.25 19.70
C ILE A 77 -6.95 5.38 18.44
N THR A 78 -7.90 4.46 18.36
CA THR A 78 -8.12 3.61 17.18
C THR A 78 -8.32 4.43 15.90
N LEU A 79 -9.11 5.51 15.97
CA LEU A 79 -9.31 6.42 14.83
C LEU A 79 -8.02 7.16 14.45
N LEU A 80 -7.23 7.60 15.43
CA LEU A 80 -5.94 8.27 15.18
C LEU A 80 -4.95 7.32 14.50
N LEU A 81 -4.80 6.09 15.01
CA LEU A 81 -3.97 5.04 14.43
C LEU A 81 -4.42 4.70 13.00
N TYR A 82 -5.73 4.59 12.77
CA TYR A 82 -6.27 4.39 11.43
C TYR A 82 -5.90 5.53 10.47
N CYS A 83 -6.00 6.79 10.90
CA CYS A 83 -5.60 7.94 10.09
C CYS A 83 -4.11 7.89 9.74
N GLN A 84 -3.24 7.58 10.71
CA GLN A 84 -1.80 7.43 10.46
C GLN A 84 -1.50 6.32 9.43
N LEU A 85 -2.18 5.17 9.55
CA LEU A 85 -2.04 4.08 8.58
C LEU A 85 -2.56 4.46 7.19
N ALA A 86 -3.63 5.25 7.11
CA ALA A 86 -4.16 5.74 5.85
C ALA A 86 -3.23 6.76 5.17
N GLU A 87 -2.42 7.48 5.94
CA GLU A 87 -1.42 8.43 5.45
C GLU A 87 -0.10 7.77 5.03
N ALA A 88 0.15 6.51 5.40
CA ALA A 88 1.30 5.72 4.96
C ALA A 88 1.22 5.29 3.47
N GLY A 89 0.98 6.26 2.59
CA GLY A 89 0.84 6.08 1.14
C GLY A 89 2.13 5.63 0.45
N GLY A 90 3.30 5.84 1.07
CA GLY A 90 4.60 5.51 0.50
C GLY A 90 4.77 4.03 0.13
N VAL A 91 4.10 3.11 0.85
CA VAL A 91 4.08 1.67 0.53
C VAL A 91 3.52 1.45 -0.88
N TYR A 92 2.39 2.07 -1.19
CA TYR A 92 1.70 1.90 -2.48
C TYR A 92 2.42 2.61 -3.61
N GLU A 93 2.98 3.79 -3.34
CA GLU A 93 3.77 4.56 -4.31
C GLU A 93 5.04 3.80 -4.71
N SER A 94 5.72 3.17 -3.73
CA SER A 94 6.89 2.33 -3.98
C SER A 94 6.56 1.16 -4.91
N ILE A 95 5.51 0.41 -4.60
CA ILE A 95 5.06 -0.73 -5.40
C ILE A 95 4.71 -0.30 -6.83
N LYS A 96 3.95 0.80 -6.98
CA LYS A 96 3.56 1.32 -8.30
C LYS A 96 4.77 1.73 -9.13
N ASN A 97 5.77 2.35 -8.51
CA ASN A 97 7.01 2.72 -9.18
C ASN A 97 7.83 1.49 -9.60
N VAL A 98 7.94 0.46 -8.76
CA VAL A 98 8.61 -0.81 -9.13
C VAL A 98 7.91 -1.46 -10.34
N MET A 99 6.57 -1.47 -10.36
CA MET A 99 5.81 -1.93 -11.53
C MET A 99 6.05 -1.05 -12.76
N GLY A 100 6.25 0.26 -12.56
CA GLY A 100 6.63 1.19 -13.61
C GLY A 100 7.95 0.79 -14.27
N VAL A 101 8.99 0.51 -13.47
CA VAL A 101 10.33 0.14 -13.95
C VAL A 101 10.28 -1.06 -14.90
N ILE A 102 9.53 -2.10 -14.54
CA ILE A 102 9.41 -3.30 -15.38
C ILE A 102 8.63 -3.04 -16.69
N THR A 103 7.78 -2.00 -16.70
CA THR A 103 7.09 -1.52 -17.90
C THR A 103 7.82 -0.38 -18.61
N THR A 104 9.10 -0.16 -18.30
CA THR A 104 9.94 0.92 -18.86
C THR A 104 9.43 2.34 -18.57
N VAL A 105 8.63 2.50 -17.52
CA VAL A 105 8.21 3.80 -16.99
C VAL A 105 9.21 4.21 -15.91
N PRO A 106 9.86 5.38 -16.02
CA PRO A 106 10.84 5.84 -15.05
C PRO A 106 10.19 6.14 -13.70
N TYR A 107 11.01 6.20 -12.65
CA TYR A 107 10.54 6.55 -11.32
C TYR A 107 9.80 7.90 -11.30
N ASN A 108 8.68 7.96 -10.59
CA ASN A 108 7.90 9.17 -10.41
C ASN A 108 7.57 9.38 -8.93
N LEU A 109 7.91 10.57 -8.41
CA LEU A 109 7.60 11.01 -7.04
C LEU A 109 6.10 11.00 -6.73
N TRP A 110 5.24 11.09 -7.74
CA TRP A 110 3.80 11.08 -7.59
C TRP A 110 3.14 10.14 -8.60
N PRO A 111 3.20 8.83 -8.38
CA PRO A 111 2.78 7.83 -9.37
C PRO A 111 1.26 7.73 -9.51
N PHE A 112 0.50 8.30 -8.57
CA PHE A 112 -0.97 8.35 -8.60
C PHE A 112 -1.54 9.73 -8.98
N LYS A 113 -0.71 10.65 -9.51
CA LYS A 113 -1.13 12.02 -9.86
C LYS A 113 -2.37 12.06 -10.77
N ASP A 114 -2.51 11.08 -11.67
CA ASP A 114 -3.60 11.04 -12.65
C ASP A 114 -4.93 10.57 -12.05
N LEU A 115 -4.92 10.06 -10.81
CA LEU A 115 -6.14 9.64 -10.10
C LEU A 115 -6.78 10.77 -9.27
N VAL A 116 -6.06 11.88 -9.14
CA VAL A 116 -6.43 13.04 -8.34
C VAL A 116 -7.61 13.77 -8.99
N ARG A 117 -8.58 14.17 -8.18
CA ARG A 117 -9.70 15.00 -8.64
C ARG A 117 -9.42 16.46 -8.33
N VAL A 118 -9.48 17.30 -9.36
CA VAL A 118 -9.47 18.76 -9.18
C VAL A 118 -10.91 19.24 -9.04
N ARG A 119 -11.30 19.64 -7.82
CA ARG A 119 -12.59 20.30 -7.57
C ARG A 119 -12.45 21.78 -7.93
N LYS A 120 -13.37 22.30 -8.75
CA LYS A 120 -13.33 23.69 -9.24
C LYS A 120 -13.80 24.71 -8.19
N GLN A 121 -14.79 24.38 -7.35
CA GLN A 121 -15.25 25.27 -6.28
C GLN A 121 -15.66 24.52 -4.99
N PRO A 122 -15.05 24.84 -3.83
CA PRO A 122 -13.77 25.56 -3.70
C PRO A 122 -12.65 24.81 -4.44
N ALA A 123 -11.64 25.56 -4.91
CA ALA A 123 -10.49 25.00 -5.59
C ALA A 123 -9.74 24.07 -4.62
N ALA A 124 -9.80 22.77 -4.88
CA ALA A 124 -9.16 21.77 -4.03
C ALA A 124 -8.66 20.60 -4.88
N ILE A 125 -7.43 20.19 -4.61
CA ILE A 125 -6.83 18.98 -5.17
C ILE A 125 -7.17 17.85 -4.20
N ILE A 126 -8.05 16.95 -4.62
CA ILE A 126 -8.52 15.83 -3.81
C ILE A 126 -7.72 14.59 -4.23
N GLY A 127 -6.86 14.12 -3.33
CA GLY A 127 -6.11 12.89 -3.51
C GLY A 127 -7.01 11.68 -3.79
N PRO A 128 -6.49 10.63 -4.46
CA PRO A 128 -7.25 9.41 -4.68
C PRO A 128 -7.60 8.75 -3.34
N ASN A 129 -8.82 8.21 -3.24
CA ASN A 129 -9.16 7.35 -2.12
C ASN A 129 -8.45 5.99 -2.27
N ALA A 130 -8.31 5.27 -1.15
CA ALA A 130 -7.67 3.95 -1.12
C ALA A 130 -8.20 3.01 -2.21
N ASN A 131 -9.52 2.91 -2.38
CA ASN A 131 -10.15 2.04 -3.38
C ASN A 131 -9.76 2.37 -4.83
N LYS A 132 -9.44 3.63 -5.16
CA LYS A 132 -8.94 4.01 -6.48
C LYS A 132 -7.46 3.68 -6.62
N THR A 133 -6.65 4.01 -5.62
CA THR A 133 -5.22 3.69 -5.57
C THR A 133 -4.99 2.19 -5.74
N PHE A 134 -5.75 1.38 -4.98
CA PHE A 134 -5.72 -0.05 -5.14
C PHE A 134 -6.10 -0.45 -6.55
N ARG A 135 -7.30 -0.10 -7.04
CA ARG A 135 -7.75 -0.49 -8.40
C ARG A 135 -6.71 -0.22 -9.48
N ASP A 136 -6.05 0.93 -9.41
CA ASP A 136 -4.95 1.27 -10.29
C ASP A 136 -3.74 0.32 -10.16
N LEU A 137 -3.32 -0.02 -8.94
CA LEU A 137 -2.30 -1.05 -8.70
C LEU A 137 -2.68 -2.41 -9.30
N ALA A 138 -3.93 -2.89 -9.12
CA ALA A 138 -4.37 -4.15 -9.73
C ALA A 138 -4.29 -4.11 -11.26
N ASN A 139 -4.77 -3.03 -11.85
CA ASN A 139 -4.76 -2.88 -13.30
C ASN A 139 -3.32 -2.86 -13.83
N THR A 140 -2.42 -2.20 -13.12
CA THR A 140 -0.99 -2.16 -13.45
C THR A 140 -0.36 -3.54 -13.33
N ALA A 141 -0.64 -4.28 -12.26
CA ALA A 141 -0.12 -5.63 -12.04
C ALA A 141 -0.60 -6.61 -13.11
N LYS A 142 -1.88 -6.52 -13.52
CA LYS A 142 -2.45 -7.30 -14.63
C LYS A 142 -1.74 -7.00 -15.95
N ALA A 143 -1.49 -5.72 -16.24
CA ALA A 143 -0.82 -5.29 -17.46
C ALA A 143 0.67 -5.69 -17.50
N SER A 144 1.34 -5.74 -16.35
CA SER A 144 2.77 -6.04 -16.20
C SER A 144 3.09 -7.53 -16.05
N ALA A 145 2.15 -8.41 -16.43
CA ALA A 145 2.25 -9.88 -16.34
C ALA A 145 2.43 -10.46 -14.92
N CYS A 146 2.22 -9.65 -13.87
CA CYS A 146 2.30 -10.07 -12.47
C CYS A 146 0.99 -10.76 -12.05
N ARG A 147 0.79 -11.99 -12.54
CA ARG A 147 -0.47 -12.78 -12.42
C ARG A 147 -0.93 -13.02 -10.98
N ALA A 148 -0.02 -13.10 -10.02
CA ALA A 148 -0.34 -13.40 -8.63
C ALA A 148 -1.02 -12.26 -7.87
N TRP A 149 -0.93 -11.02 -8.35
CA TRP A 149 -1.52 -9.88 -7.65
C TRP A 149 -3.04 -9.86 -7.68
N GLY A 150 -3.66 -10.44 -8.73
CA GLY A 150 -5.10 -10.54 -8.83
C GLY A 150 -5.73 -11.48 -7.81
N SER A 151 -5.05 -12.58 -7.45
CA SER A 151 -5.47 -13.53 -6.41
C SER A 151 -5.04 -13.08 -5.02
N CYS A 152 -3.90 -12.37 -4.90
CA CYS A 152 -3.39 -11.87 -3.63
C CYS A 152 -4.12 -10.62 -3.09
N TRP A 153 -5.00 -10.07 -3.91
CA TRP A 153 -5.69 -8.79 -3.76
C TRP A 153 -6.57 -8.63 -2.51
N PRO A 154 -7.49 -9.57 -2.20
CA PRO A 154 -8.40 -9.39 -1.06
C PRO A 154 -7.67 -9.51 0.28
N MET A 155 -6.59 -10.30 0.30
CA MET A 155 -5.76 -10.50 1.49
C MET A 155 -4.73 -9.39 1.69
N LEU A 156 -4.18 -8.73 0.65
CA LEU A 156 -3.32 -7.55 0.85
C LEU A 156 -4.15 -6.38 1.41
N PHE A 157 -5.39 -6.23 0.92
CA PHE A 157 -6.34 -5.26 1.46
C PHE A 157 -6.73 -5.60 2.91
N ALA A 158 -6.96 -6.88 3.23
CA ALA A 158 -7.20 -7.33 4.61
C ALA A 158 -5.94 -7.27 5.51
N MET A 159 -4.75 -7.43 4.93
CA MET A 159 -3.46 -7.34 5.59
C MET A 159 -3.01 -5.89 5.76
N ILE A 160 -3.72 -4.91 5.22
CA ILE A 160 -3.47 -3.50 5.54
C ILE A 160 -4.64 -2.91 6.33
N TYR A 161 -5.89 -3.17 5.94
CA TYR A 161 -7.09 -2.58 6.53
C TYR A 161 -7.96 -3.54 7.37
N GLY A 162 -7.50 -4.75 7.64
CA GLY A 162 -8.08 -5.63 8.66
C GLY A 162 -9.41 -6.30 8.30
N THR A 163 -9.89 -6.21 7.05
CA THR A 163 -11.15 -6.89 6.64
C THR A 163 -11.05 -7.53 5.26
N VAL A 164 -11.36 -8.84 5.19
CA VAL A 164 -11.71 -9.53 3.95
C VAL A 164 -13.19 -9.25 3.70
N SER A 165 -13.51 -8.09 3.11
CA SER A 165 -14.83 -7.91 2.54
C SER A 165 -14.78 -8.30 1.06
N PRO A 166 -15.54 -9.33 0.61
CA PRO A 166 -15.60 -9.67 -0.80
C PRO A 166 -16.29 -8.51 -1.53
N MET A 167 -15.49 -7.65 -2.18
CA MET A 167 -16.04 -6.67 -3.11
C MET A 167 -16.72 -7.46 -4.24
N ARG A 168 -18.06 -7.38 -4.29
CA ARG A 168 -18.85 -7.82 -5.43
C ARG A 168 -18.28 -7.14 -6.68
N THR A 169 -17.87 -7.95 -7.63
CA THR A 169 -17.57 -7.54 -9.00
C THR A 169 -18.86 -7.06 -9.64
N THR A 170 -18.98 -5.75 -9.84
CA THR A 170 -19.87 -5.14 -10.84
C THR A 170 -19.02 -4.23 -11.69
#